data_AF-A0A519YWW1-F1
#
_entry.id   AF-A0A519YWW1-F1
#
_cell.length_a   1.000
_cell.length_b   1.000
_cell.length_c   1.000
_cell.angle_alpha   90.00
_cell.angle_beta   90.00
_cell.angle_gamma   90.00
#
_symmetry.space_group_name_H-M   'P 1'
#
loop_
_entity.id
_entity.type
_entity.pdbx_description
1 polymer ?
#
loop_
_entity_poly.entity_id
_entity_poly.type
_entity_poly.pdbx_seq_one_letter_code
_entity_poly.pdbx_strand_id
1 'polypeptide(L)'
;MQTDLSNLLNQALAQLDYGQQPAALYDPIRYLMSLGGKRLRPLLTLLGGQLFTDEVAPLVKPALATEVFHNFTLVHDDLMDQAP
;
A
#
# COMPACT_ATOMS: atom_id res chain seq x y z
N MET A 1 -13.45 12.70 -8.74
CA MET A 1 -12.75 11.60 -9.44
C MET A 1 -11.42 11.25 -8.78
N GLN A 2 -10.38 12.10 -8.80
CA GLN A 2 -9.09 11.77 -8.17
C GLN A 2 -9.16 11.67 -6.63
N THR A 3 -9.87 12.62 -5.99
CA THR A 3 -10.10 12.64 -4.54
C THR A 3 -10.83 11.40 -4.03
N ASP A 4 -11.72 10.83 -4.85
CA ASP A 4 -12.55 9.67 -4.47
C ASP A 4 -11.72 8.38 -4.44
N LEU A 5 -10.83 8.18 -5.42
CA LEU A 5 -9.91 7.03 -5.46
C LEU A 5 -8.87 7.08 -4.35
N SER A 6 -8.33 8.26 -4.07
CA SER A 6 -7.39 8.43 -2.95
C SER A 6 -8.04 8.10 -1.61
N ASN A 7 -9.29 8.53 -1.39
CA ASN A 7 -10.04 8.21 -0.17
C ASN A 7 -10.34 6.71 -0.06
N LEU A 8 -10.81 6.09 -1.15
CA LEU A 8 -11.02 4.64 -1.23
C LEU A 8 -9.74 3.88 -0.88
N LEU A 9 -8.61 4.29 -1.46
CA LEU A 9 -7.33 3.63 -1.23
C LEU A 9 -6.89 3.75 0.24
N ASN A 10 -6.98 4.93 0.83
CA ASN A 10 -6.60 5.15 2.22
C ASN A 10 -7.48 4.32 3.17
N GLN A 11 -8.78 4.23 2.90
CA GLN A 11 -9.69 3.35 3.65
C GLN A 11 -9.30 1.88 3.50
N ALA A 12 -9.02 1.43 2.28
CA ALA A 12 -8.64 0.06 2.00
C ALA A 12 -7.28 -0.32 2.65
N LEU A 13 -6.31 0.59 2.65
CA LEU A 13 -5.03 0.42 3.34
C LEU A 13 -5.22 0.32 4.86
N ALA A 14 -6.09 1.16 5.44
CA ALA A 14 -6.37 1.13 6.88
C ALA A 14 -7.07 -0.17 7.35
N GLN A 15 -7.72 -0.88 6.42
CA GLN A 15 -8.40 -2.15 6.69
C GLN A 15 -7.53 -3.39 6.42
N LEU A 16 -6.29 -3.22 5.92
CA LEU A 16 -5.40 -4.35 5.70
C LEU A 16 -5.02 -4.99 7.04
N ASP A 17 -5.28 -6.28 7.15
CA ASP A 17 -4.77 -7.11 8.24
C ASP A 17 -3.38 -7.64 7.86
N TYR A 18 -2.37 -7.21 8.60
CA TYR A 18 -1.00 -7.67 8.43
C TYR A 18 -0.69 -8.91 9.27
N GLY A 19 -1.58 -9.34 10.17
CA GLY A 19 -1.34 -10.41 11.14
C GLY A 19 -0.94 -9.88 12.51
N GLN A 20 -1.20 -10.63 13.58
CA GLN A 20 -1.02 -10.14 14.97
C GLN A 20 0.15 -10.77 15.73
N GLN A 21 0.54 -12.00 15.40
CA GLN A 21 1.56 -12.76 16.14
C GLN A 21 2.46 -13.58 15.20
N PRO A 22 3.79 -13.57 15.38
CA PRO A 22 4.51 -12.95 16.51
C PRO A 22 4.63 -11.43 16.39
N ALA A 23 4.47 -10.72 17.51
CA ALA A 23 4.55 -9.25 17.56
C ALA A 23 5.83 -8.69 16.94
N ALA A 24 6.98 -9.34 17.19
CA ALA A 24 8.28 -8.95 16.64
C ALA A 24 8.35 -8.93 15.10
N LEU A 25 7.48 -9.69 14.42
CA LEU A 25 7.38 -9.68 12.96
C LEU A 25 6.39 -8.61 12.46
N TYR A 26 5.23 -8.52 13.10
CA TYR A 26 4.11 -7.74 12.57
C TYR A 26 4.04 -6.30 13.08
N ASP A 27 4.61 -5.97 14.23
CA ASP A 27 4.70 -4.59 14.72
C ASP A 27 5.53 -3.70 13.78
N PRO A 28 6.72 -4.12 13.29
CA PRO A 28 7.47 -3.32 12.33
C PRO A 28 6.72 -3.08 11.01
N ILE A 29 6.00 -4.10 10.52
CA ILE A 29 5.20 -4.00 9.30
C ILE A 29 4.08 -2.97 9.49
N ARG A 30 3.31 -3.04 10.60
CA ARG A 30 2.28 -2.04 10.91
C ARG A 30 2.86 -0.63 11.04
N TYR A 31 3.98 -0.50 11.74
CA TYR A 31 4.65 0.78 11.91
C TYR A 31 5.02 1.38 10.55
N LEU A 32 5.71 0.64 9.71
CA LEU A 32 6.11 1.08 8.36
C LEU A 32 4.90 1.50 7.52
N MET A 33 3.85 0.66 7.48
CA MET A 33 2.65 0.96 6.70
C MET A 33 1.90 2.21 7.22
N SER A 34 2.04 2.53 8.51
CA SER A 34 1.45 3.70 9.17
C SER A 34 2.15 5.04 8.85
N LEU A 35 3.40 5.02 8.37
CA LEU A 35 4.19 6.22 8.07
C LEU A 35 3.62 7.08 6.93
N GLY A 36 2.54 6.64 6.28
CA GLY A 36 1.89 7.39 5.23
C GLY A 36 2.70 7.35 3.93
N GLY A 37 2.57 8.40 3.13
CA GLY A 37 3.25 8.53 1.84
C GLY A 37 2.33 9.09 0.77
N LYS A 38 2.90 9.35 -0.41
CA LYS A 38 2.14 9.91 -1.55
C LYS A 38 1.18 8.89 -2.19
N ARG A 39 1.35 7.60 -1.89
CA ARG A 39 0.57 6.48 -2.42
C ARG A 39 0.43 6.54 -3.96
N LEU A 40 1.51 6.92 -4.63
CA LEU A 40 1.51 7.15 -6.08
C LEU A 40 1.33 5.84 -6.86
N ARG A 41 2.02 4.78 -6.44
CA ARG A 41 1.99 3.46 -7.09
C ARG A 41 0.58 2.84 -7.10
N PRO A 42 -0.10 2.68 -5.94
CA PRO A 42 -1.46 2.17 -5.92
C PRO A 42 -2.45 3.06 -6.68
N LEU A 43 -2.31 4.39 -6.62
CA LEU A 43 -3.17 5.30 -7.38
C LEU A 43 -3.00 5.11 -8.89
N LEU A 44 -1.77 4.95 -9.37
CA LEU A 44 -1.48 4.65 -10.78
C LEU A 44 -2.03 3.28 -11.19
N THR A 45 -2.03 2.29 -10.30
CA THR A 45 -2.69 0.99 -10.57
C THR A 45 -4.19 1.15 -10.78
N LEU A 46 -4.88 1.93 -9.92
CA LEU A 46 -6.32 2.18 -10.07
C LEU A 46 -6.62 2.94 -11.36
N LEU A 47 -5.90 4.04 -11.62
CA LEU A 47 -6.10 4.87 -12.81
C LEU A 47 -5.81 4.08 -14.10
N GLY A 48 -4.76 3.26 -14.11
CA GLY A 48 -4.41 2.41 -15.25
C GLY A 48 -5.48 1.34 -15.52
N GLY A 49 -6.00 0.69 -14.47
CA GLY A 49 -7.09 -0.27 -14.61
C GLY A 49 -8.40 0.37 -15.11
N GLN A 50 -8.69 1.60 -14.68
CA GLN A 50 -9.87 2.36 -15.13
C GLN A 50 -9.85 2.70 -16.63
N LEU A 51 -8.72 2.58 -17.31
CA LEU A 51 -8.67 2.70 -18.77
C LEU A 51 -9.35 1.52 -19.49
N PHE A 52 -9.58 0.41 -18.79
CA PHE A 52 -10.08 -0.84 -19.36
C PHE A 52 -11.40 -1.33 -18.74
N THR A 53 -11.81 -0.76 -17.61
CA THR A 53 -13.06 -1.11 -16.93
C THR A 53 -13.53 0.02 -16.03
N ASP A 54 -14.85 0.21 -15.90
CA ASP A 54 -15.44 1.13 -14.93
C ASP A 54 -15.52 0.52 -13.51
N GLU A 55 -15.29 -0.80 -13.39
CA GLU A 55 -15.33 -1.51 -12.11
C GLU A 55 -14.05 -1.29 -11.30
N VAL A 56 -14.14 -0.45 -10.26
CA VAL A 56 -12.99 -0.14 -9.39
C VAL A 56 -12.70 -1.25 -8.37
N ALA A 57 -13.73 -1.92 -7.87
CA ALA A 57 -13.61 -2.95 -6.83
C ALA A 57 -12.55 -4.04 -7.13
N PRO A 58 -12.49 -4.67 -8.32
CA PRO A 58 -11.46 -5.66 -8.63
C PRO A 58 -10.04 -5.07 -8.69
N LEU A 59 -9.90 -3.77 -8.92
CA LEU A 59 -8.61 -3.08 -9.04
C LEU A 59 -7.97 -2.74 -7.67
N VAL A 60 -8.77 -2.73 -6.60
CA VAL A 60 -8.30 -2.36 -5.25
C VAL A 60 -7.22 -3.31 -4.75
N LYS A 61 -7.42 -4.64 -4.85
CA LYS A 61 -6.43 -5.62 -4.36
C LYS A 61 -5.07 -5.50 -5.08
N PRO A 62 -5.02 -5.44 -6.42
CA PRO A 62 -3.78 -5.14 -7.14
C PRO A 62 -3.13 -3.82 -6.71
N ALA A 63 -3.91 -2.76 -6.53
CA ALA A 63 -3.38 -1.48 -6.06
C ALA A 63 -2.73 -1.60 -4.67
N LEU A 64 -3.42 -2.22 -3.70
CA LEU A 64 -2.86 -2.45 -2.37
C LEU A 64 -1.57 -3.29 -2.42
N ALA A 65 -1.51 -4.30 -3.27
CA ALA A 65 -0.33 -5.14 -3.43
C ALA A 65 0.90 -4.34 -3.89
N THR A 66 0.74 -3.35 -4.78
CA THR A 66 1.88 -2.52 -5.23
C THR A 66 2.43 -1.64 -4.10
N GLU A 67 1.58 -1.17 -3.19
CA GLU A 67 2.00 -0.39 -2.03
C GLU A 67 2.69 -1.26 -0.97
N VAL A 68 2.15 -2.45 -0.69
CA VAL A 68 2.79 -3.42 0.23
C VAL A 68 4.15 -3.85 -0.30
N PHE A 69 4.23 -4.18 -1.60
CA PHE A 69 5.49 -4.56 -2.23
C PHE A 69 6.50 -3.39 -2.22
N HIS A 70 6.04 -2.15 -2.46
CA HIS A 70 6.90 -0.98 -2.35
C HIS A 70 7.51 -0.83 -0.95
N ASN A 71 6.69 -0.95 0.09
CA ASN A 71 7.16 -0.81 1.46
C ASN A 71 8.12 -1.95 1.85
N PHE A 72 7.87 -3.16 1.33
CA PHE A 72 8.83 -4.26 1.43
C PHE A 72 10.19 -3.88 0.82
N THR A 73 10.25 -3.32 -0.38
CA THR A 73 11.54 -2.94 -0.97
C THR A 73 12.23 -1.85 -0.17
N LEU A 74 11.49 -0.84 0.33
CA LEU A 74 12.07 0.25 1.13
C LEU A 74 12.77 -0.25 2.40
N VAL A 75 12.16 -1.15 3.17
CA VAL A 75 12.80 -1.71 4.37
C VAL A 75 14.08 -2.46 4.01
N HIS A 76 14.05 -3.21 2.92
CA HIS A 76 15.23 -3.94 2.47
C HIS A 76 16.33 -2.99 1.97
N ASP A 77 15.96 -1.92 1.25
CA ASP A 77 16.88 -0.88 0.80
C ASP A 77 17.51 -0.17 1.99
N ASP A 78 16.72 0.28 2.97
CA ASP A 78 17.19 0.95 4.19
C ASP A 78 18.18 0.07 4.98
N LEU A 79 17.92 -1.24 5.07
CA LEU A 79 18.83 -2.20 5.70
C LEU A 79 20.14 -2.37 4.92
N MET A 80 20.08 -2.45 3.59
CA MET A 80 21.27 -2.57 2.74
C MET A 80 22.12 -1.30 2.77
N ASP A 81 21.47 -0.14 2.82
CA ASP A 81 22.11 1.19 2.76
C ASP A 81 22.57 1.71 4.12
N GLN A 82 22.31 0.98 5.22
CA GLN A 82 22.56 1.42 6.59
C GLN A 82 21.91 2.79 6.89
N ALA A 83 20.70 2.99 6.37
CA ALA A 83 19.94 4.20 6.57
C ALA A 83 19.61 4.38 8.08
N PRO A 84 19.64 5.62 8.61
CA PRO A 84 19.45 5.91 10.03
C PRO A 84 18.02 5.68 10.53
#